data_AF-A0AAW6USZ6-F1
#
_entry.id   AF-A0AAW6USZ6-F1
#
_cell.length_a   1.000
_cell.length_b   1.000
_cell.length_c   1.000
_cell.angle_alpha   90.00
_cell.angle_beta   90.00
_cell.angle_gamma   90.00
#
_symmetry.space_group_name_H-M   'P 1'
#
loop_
_entity.id
_entity.type
_entity.pdbx_description
1 polymer ?
#
loop_
_entity_poly.entity_id
_entity_poly.type
_entity_poly.pdbx_seq_one_letter_code
_entity_poly.pdbx_strand_id
1 'polypeptide(L)'
;RGKAVYRKKFTRPKLIEFLATCPATTIAMEACGGSHFMARKLAELGHFPKLISPQFVRPFVKSNKNDFVDAEAICEAASRPSMRFVQPRTESQQAMRALHR
;
A
#
# COMPACT_ATOMS: atom_id res chain seq x y z
N ARG A 1 6.48 -3.74 -19.00
CA ARG A 1 6.93 -3.54 -17.59
C ARG A 1 6.84 -2.05 -17.30
N GLY A 2 6.30 -1.63 -16.16
CA GLY A 2 6.34 -0.21 -15.76
C GLY A 2 7.77 0.23 -15.48
N LYS A 3 8.11 1.49 -15.78
CA LYS A 3 9.39 2.10 -15.41
C LYS A 3 9.17 3.01 -14.20
N ALA A 4 10.07 2.98 -13.22
CA ALA A 4 10.03 3.92 -12.11
C ALA A 4 10.24 5.34 -12.63
N VAL A 5 9.24 6.21 -12.45
CA VAL A 5 9.26 7.62 -12.86
C VAL A 5 9.56 8.56 -11.69
N TYR A 6 9.34 8.10 -10.46
CA TYR A 6 9.51 8.89 -9.25
C TYR A 6 9.92 7.99 -8.08
N ARG A 7 10.88 8.46 -7.28
CA ARG A 7 11.41 7.72 -6.12
C ARG A 7 11.72 8.71 -4.99
N LYS A 8 10.91 8.70 -3.93
CA LYS A 8 11.09 9.60 -2.77
C LYS A 8 10.60 8.94 -1.48
N LYS A 9 11.30 9.21 -0.38
CA LYS A 9 10.83 8.87 0.97
C LYS A 9 9.97 9.99 1.53
N PHE A 10 8.88 9.62 2.18
CA PHE A 10 7.99 10.55 2.85
C PHE A 10 7.74 10.10 4.29
N THR A 11 7.54 11.07 5.18
CA THR A 11 6.81 10.79 6.42
C THR A 11 5.33 10.60 6.07
N ARG A 12 4.58 9.88 6.91
CA ARG A 12 3.15 9.64 6.66
C ARG A 12 2.34 10.92 6.43
N PRO A 13 2.47 12.00 7.23
CA PRO A 13 1.76 13.26 6.96
C PRO A 13 2.12 13.86 5.60
N LYS A 14 3.43 13.90 5.28
CA LYS A 14 3.91 14.45 4.01
C LYS A 14 3.47 13.62 2.80
N LEU A 15 3.30 12.31 2.98
CA LEU A 15 2.75 11.44 1.94
C LEU A 15 1.28 11.74 1.66
N ILE A 16 0.48 11.95 2.71
CA ILE A 16 -0.94 12.32 2.56
C ILE A 16 -1.08 13.69 1.89
N GLU A 17 -0.30 14.68 2.33
CA GLU A 17 -0.26 16.02 1.71
C GLU A 17 0.11 15.93 0.21
N PHE A 18 1.13 15.14 -0.13
CA PHE A 18 1.56 14.95 -1.51
C PHE A 18 0.49 14.25 -2.37
N LEU A 19 -0.18 13.23 -1.83
CA LEU A 19 -1.19 12.49 -2.57
C LEU A 19 -2.46 13.32 -2.78
N ALA A 20 -2.81 14.19 -1.83
CA ALA A 20 -3.94 15.11 -1.97
C ALA A 20 -3.80 16.09 -3.15
N THR A 21 -2.58 16.34 -3.65
CA THR A 21 -2.37 17.17 -4.86
C THR A 21 -2.33 16.36 -6.15
N CYS A 22 -2.37 15.03 -6.06
CA CYS A 22 -2.35 14.14 -7.22
C CYS A 22 -3.76 13.86 -7.75
N PRO A 23 -3.93 13.62 -9.06
CA PRO A 23 -5.19 13.11 -9.59
C PRO A 23 -5.53 11.73 -9.00
N ALA A 24 -6.80 11.34 -9.08
CA ALA A 24 -7.27 10.02 -8.68
C ALA A 24 -6.41 8.91 -9.32
N THR A 25 -5.76 8.09 -8.49
CA THR A 25 -4.71 7.16 -8.91
C THR A 25 -4.82 5.85 -8.13
N THR A 26 -4.44 4.74 -8.76
CA THR A 26 -4.32 3.46 -8.04
C THR A 26 -3.06 3.45 -7.18
N ILE A 27 -3.20 3.20 -5.88
CA ILE A 27 -2.08 3.18 -4.93
C ILE A 27 -1.97 1.79 -4.33
N ALA A 28 -0.92 1.05 -4.70
CA ALA A 28 -0.64 -0.27 -4.16
C ALA A 28 0.22 -0.16 -2.89
N MET A 29 -0.14 -0.92 -1.84
CA MET A 29 0.61 -0.99 -0.59
C MET A 29 0.61 -2.42 -0.05
N GLU A 30 1.63 -2.81 0.71
CA GLU A 30 1.59 -4.05 1.48
C GLU A 30 0.57 -3.95 2.63
N ALA A 31 -0.17 -5.03 2.88
CA ALA A 31 -1.12 -5.14 3.97
C ALA A 31 -0.37 -5.31 5.31
N CYS A 32 -0.44 -4.27 6.15
CA CYS A 32 0.11 -4.23 7.50
C CYS A 32 -0.88 -3.50 8.43
N GLY A 33 -0.58 -3.41 9.72
CA GLY A 33 -1.47 -2.71 10.68
C GLY A 33 -1.77 -1.26 10.27
N GLY A 34 -0.75 -0.53 9.84
CA GLY A 34 -0.90 0.88 9.43
C GLY A 34 -1.49 1.08 8.04
N SER A 35 -1.39 0.10 7.13
CA SER A 35 -1.80 0.32 5.74
C SER A 35 -3.31 0.33 5.56
N HIS A 36 -4.08 -0.28 6.46
CA HIS A 36 -5.52 -0.16 6.44
C HIS A 36 -6.02 1.25 6.79
N PHE A 37 -5.39 1.91 7.77
CA PHE A 37 -5.65 3.34 8.03
C PHE A 37 -5.32 4.19 6.80
N MET A 38 -4.15 3.96 6.21
CA MET A 38 -3.75 4.66 4.98
C MET A 38 -4.74 4.43 3.85
N ALA A 39 -5.20 3.20 3.63
CA ALA A 39 -6.15 2.89 2.56
C ALA A 39 -7.45 3.68 2.72
N ARG A 40 -8.01 3.79 3.93
CA ARG A 40 -9.20 4.64 4.15
C ARG A 40 -8.93 6.10 3.82
N LYS A 41 -7.82 6.66 4.31
CA LYS A 41 -7.44 8.06 4.01
C LYS A 41 -7.22 8.31 2.53
N LEU A 42 -6.64 7.36 1.81
CA LEU A 42 -6.45 7.50 0.36
C LEU A 42 -7.77 7.42 -0.40
N ALA A 43 -8.71 6.58 0.04
CA ALA A 43 -10.05 6.52 -0.53
C ALA A 43 -10.83 7.82 -0.28
N GLU A 44 -10.71 8.43 0.90
CA GLU A 44 -11.29 9.75 1.20
C GLU A 44 -10.75 10.86 0.26
N LEU A 45 -9.48 10.75 -0.16
CA LEU A 45 -8.85 11.64 -1.15
C LEU A 45 -9.22 11.31 -2.61
N GLY A 46 -10.07 10.31 -2.85
CA GLY A 46 -10.50 9.90 -4.19
C GLY A 46 -9.54 8.98 -4.93
N HIS A 47 -8.54 8.40 -4.25
CA HIS A 47 -7.66 7.39 -4.83
C HIS A 47 -8.23 5.98 -4.72
N PHE A 48 -7.62 5.04 -5.46
CA PHE A 48 -8.00 3.63 -5.48
C PHE A 48 -6.93 2.78 -4.75
N PRO A 49 -6.99 2.66 -3.42
CA PRO A 49 -6.02 1.89 -2.65
C PRO A 49 -6.16 0.39 -2.93
N LYS A 50 -5.03 -0.29 -3.11
CA LYS A 50 -4.94 -1.73 -3.33
C LYS A 50 -3.95 -2.33 -2.33
N LEU A 51 -4.47 -3.05 -1.33
CA LEU A 51 -3.62 -3.71 -0.33
C LEU A 51 -3.23 -5.11 -0.81
N ILE A 52 -1.95 -5.47 -0.72
CA ILE A 52 -1.43 -6.79 -1.12
C ILE A 52 -0.93 -7.53 0.12
N SER A 53 -1.30 -8.79 0.29
CA SER A 53 -0.77 -9.62 1.39
C SER A 53 0.76 -9.69 1.32
N PRO A 54 1.49 -9.58 2.46
CA PRO A 54 2.94 -9.75 2.48
C PRO A 54 3.42 -11.06 1.83
N GLN A 55 2.60 -12.12 1.90
CA GLN A 55 2.89 -13.41 1.26
C GLN A 55 2.97 -13.32 -0.27
N PHE A 56 2.24 -12.39 -0.88
CA PHE A 56 2.27 -12.16 -2.32
C PHE A 56 3.29 -11.10 -2.75
N VAL A 57 3.79 -10.28 -1.81
CA VAL A 57 4.87 -9.31 -2.08
C VAL A 57 6.24 -9.99 -1.96
N ARG A 58 6.43 -10.86 -0.97
CA ARG A 58 7.71 -11.52 -0.65
C ARG A 58 8.44 -12.14 -1.86
N PRO A 59 7.78 -12.83 -2.80
CA PRO A 59 8.47 -13.41 -3.96
C PRO A 59 9.12 -12.39 -4.90
N PHE A 60 8.74 -11.11 -4.81
CA PHE A 60 9.25 -10.03 -5.66
C PHE A 60 10.35 -9.18 -5.01
N VAL A 61 10.74 -9.50 -3.77
CA VAL A 61 11.81 -8.79 -3.05
C VAL A 61 13.17 -9.32 -3.52
N LYS A 62 13.98 -8.46 -4.15
CA LYS A 62 15.21 -8.85 -4.85
C LYS A 62 16.48 -8.76 -4.01
N SER A 63 16.44 -8.07 -2.86
CA SER A 63 17.62 -7.79 -2.04
C SER A 63 17.26 -7.53 -0.58
N ASN A 64 18.25 -7.14 0.23
CA ASN A 64 18.05 -6.70 1.62
C ASN A 64 16.95 -5.64 1.72
N LYS A 65 16.19 -5.74 2.82
CA LYS A 65 14.99 -4.95 3.07
C LYS A 65 15.30 -3.46 3.18
N ASN A 66 14.61 -2.65 2.38
CA ASN A 66 14.48 -1.20 2.58
C ASN A 66 13.20 -0.72 1.88
N ASP A 67 12.72 0.47 2.25
CA ASP A 67 11.44 1.01 1.75
C ASP A 67 11.32 1.06 0.23
N PHE A 68 12.44 1.28 -0.48
CA PHE A 68 12.42 1.37 -1.94
C PHE A 68 12.33 0.01 -2.61
N VAL A 69 13.02 -0.99 -2.06
CA VAL A 69 12.92 -2.38 -2.51
C VAL A 69 11.52 -2.91 -2.25
N ASP A 70 10.94 -2.59 -1.09
CA ASP A 70 9.56 -2.94 -0.77
C ASP A 70 8.58 -2.28 -1.75
N ALA A 71 8.77 -0.98 -2.07
CA ALA A 71 7.94 -0.28 -3.05
C ALA A 71 8.03 -0.90 -4.46
N GLU A 72 9.22 -1.31 -4.91
CA GLU A 72 9.40 -1.99 -6.19
C GLU A 72 8.70 -3.36 -6.19
N ALA A 73 8.88 -4.16 -5.13
CA ALA A 73 8.24 -5.46 -4.98
C ALA A 73 6.71 -5.36 -4.97
N ILE A 74 6.16 -4.35 -4.27
CA ILE A 74 4.72 -4.06 -4.28
C ILE A 74 4.24 -3.69 -5.68
N CYS A 75 5.00 -2.86 -6.41
CA CYS A 75 4.65 -2.47 -7.78
C CYS A 75 4.65 -3.68 -8.72
N GLU A 76 5.66 -4.55 -8.62
CA GLU A 76 5.76 -5.77 -9.42
C GLU A 76 4.60 -6.74 -9.09
N ALA A 77 4.32 -6.96 -7.81
CA ALA A 77 3.18 -7.75 -7.35
C ALA A 77 1.85 -7.19 -7.89
N ALA A 78 1.61 -5.88 -7.74
CA ALA A 78 0.40 -5.21 -8.20
C ALA A 78 0.17 -5.33 -9.71
N SER A 79 1.24 -5.48 -10.49
CA SER A 79 1.18 -5.62 -11.95
C SER A 79 0.75 -7.01 -12.43
N ARG A 80 0.68 -8.01 -11.53
CA ARG A 80 0.28 -9.37 -11.91
C ARG A 80 -1.21 -9.42 -12.25
N PRO A 81 -1.62 -9.97 -13.41
CA PRO A 81 -3.04 -10.06 -13.79
C PRO A 81 -3.91 -10.83 -12.80
N SER A 82 -3.34 -11.85 -12.15
CA SER A 82 -4.02 -12.69 -11.16
C SER A 82 -3.90 -12.18 -9.73
N MET A 83 -3.40 -10.96 -9.51
CA MET A 83 -3.17 -10.44 -8.17
C MET A 83 -4.47 -10.30 -7.38
N ARG A 84 -4.46 -10.72 -6.11
CA ARG A 84 -5.58 -10.62 -5.19
C ARG A 84 -5.29 -9.54 -4.16
N PHE A 85 -6.27 -8.67 -3.95
CA PHE A 85 -6.15 -7.55 -3.02
C PHE A 85 -6.91 -7.82 -1.73
N VAL A 86 -6.34 -7.39 -0.62
CA VAL A 86 -6.95 -7.41 0.71
C VAL A 86 -7.90 -6.22 0.82
N GLN A 87 -9.11 -6.46 1.30
CA GLN A 87 -10.05 -5.37 1.56
C GLN A 87 -9.56 -4.49 2.72
N PRO A 88 -9.53 -3.16 2.57
CA PRO A 88 -9.28 -2.26 3.68
C PRO A 88 -10.29 -2.50 4.81
N ARG A 89 -9.78 -2.78 6.02
CA ARG A 89 -10.63 -2.97 7.19
C ARG A 89 -11.16 -1.64 7.68
N THR A 90 -12.39 -1.65 8.19
CA THR A 90 -12.95 -0.52 8.96
C THR A 90 -12.22 -0.37 10.29
N GLU A 91 -12.45 0.74 10.99
CA GLU A 91 -11.87 1.00 12.30
C GLU A 91 -12.34 -0.01 13.34
N SER A 92 -13.64 -0.30 13.37
CA SER A 92 -14.23 -1.30 14.25
C SER A 92 -13.64 -2.70 14.01
N GLN A 93 -13.45 -3.10 12.75
CA GLN A 93 -12.82 -4.38 12.40
C GLN A 93 -11.36 -4.46 12.87
N GLN A 94 -10.61 -3.35 12.85
CA GLN A 94 -9.25 -3.31 13.39
C GLN A 94 -9.22 -3.35 14.91
N ALA A 95 -10.10 -2.59 15.57
CA ALA A 95 -10.21 -2.57 17.02
C ALA A 95 -10.55 -3.95 17.58
N MET A 96 -11.53 -4.64 16.99
CA MET A 96 -11.91 -6.00 17.38
C MET A 96 -10.73 -6.97 17.32
N ARG A 97 -9.90 -6.87 16.27
CA ARG A 97 -8.72 -7.74 16.13
C ARG A 97 -7.60 -7.43 17.13
N ALA A 98 -7.53 -6.19 17.62
CA ALA A 98 -6.59 -5.83 18.68
C ALA A 98 -7.01 -6.41 20.04
N LEU A 99 -8.32 -6.57 20.27
CA LEU A 99 -8.89 -7.15 21.48
C LEU A 99 -8.77 -8.68 21.56
N HIS A 100 -8.82 -9.38 20.42
CA HIS A 100 -8.69 -10.85 20.35
C HIS A 100 -7.26 -11.34 20.11
N ARG A 101 -6.25 -10.62 20.63
CA ARG A 101 -4.84 -11.03 20.54
C ARG A 101 -4.44 -12.00 21.63
#